data_AF-A0AA37HAX4-F1
#
_entry.id   AF-A0AA37HAX4-F1
#
_cell.length_a   1.000
_cell.length_b   1.000
_cell.length_c   1.000
_cell.angle_alpha   90.00
_cell.angle_beta   90.00
_cell.angle_gamma   90.00
#
_symmetry.space_group_name_H-M   'P 1'
#
loop_
_entity.id
_entity.type
_entity.pdbx_description
1 polymer ?
#
loop_
_entity_poly.entity_id
_entity_poly.type
_entity_poly.pdbx_seq_one_letter_code
_entity_poly.pdbx_strand_id
1 'polypeptide(L)'
;MLVETKLPDAGRQTTTSESPSSERRSPFSSSEGGPFVSPLDAIHESARLPTSSRRAIVVVGMHRSGTSALSGALGIFGGCLPKSLPPPNESNKKGFFESTKILEFHHRLLHSVGTTWFDWSKIPTAWYETAECEQFRHELKDIIAAEFDSSGAMIIKDPRICRIVPFWASVLDDLCIQTDYILPFRNPIEVARSLRTRNRINMYQSYLLWLRHLLDAEYHTRGSRRLVVDYSDLVRDEREVLSRVLESLNCVLPRQSEAVFGELSTFIDPDLRSSHCEKQYLSQRTDLSPWMIETYNCYRRLVEDPTDRAAMARLDSVRHAFEEACAVFSPAFHSQRGFLTTNNGVARQSSSPARSVYLKQADEVWVIFNDQRYHVSDANVYMDLFASNMIPPEAENISDISRGPDFNPGTCLVRCEKSNFIYLVTGVPGLSLRKHHIVHYKTFLQLCFDESRCRTVPELVLAGIANGAAIME
;
A
#
# COMPACT_ATOMS: atom_id res chain seq x y z
N MET A 1 12.10 -34.84 -61.57
CA MET A 1 13.29 -33.99 -61.76
C MET A 1 13.82 -33.72 -60.35
N LEU A 2 14.76 -34.52 -59.84
CA LEU A 2 16.24 -34.45 -60.05
C LEU A 2 16.85 -33.40 -59.10
N VAL A 3 17.84 -33.63 -58.20
CA VAL A 3 18.55 -34.77 -57.54
C VAL A 3 19.04 -34.15 -56.18
N GLU A 4 19.07 -34.78 -55.00
CA GLU A 4 20.20 -35.56 -54.40
C GLU A 4 21.64 -35.08 -54.78
N THR A 5 22.75 -35.22 -54.02
CA THR A 5 23.12 -36.08 -52.86
C THR A 5 24.41 -35.57 -52.11
N LYS A 6 24.55 -35.95 -50.82
CA LYS A 6 25.75 -36.33 -50.01
C LYS A 6 27.21 -35.80 -50.27
N LEU A 7 27.88 -35.38 -49.16
CA LEU A 7 29.12 -35.91 -48.48
C LEU A 7 30.04 -36.94 -49.21
N PRO A 8 31.36 -37.16 -48.88
CA PRO A 8 31.99 -37.07 -47.53
C PRO A 8 33.55 -36.79 -47.38
N ASP A 9 34.03 -36.81 -46.11
CA ASP A 9 35.24 -37.49 -45.54
C ASP A 9 36.72 -36.96 -45.45
N ALA A 10 37.38 -37.45 -44.38
CA ALA A 10 38.81 -37.65 -44.07
C ALA A 10 39.78 -36.44 -43.92
N GLY A 11 40.85 -36.46 -43.07
CA GLY A 11 41.32 -37.46 -42.09
C GLY A 11 42.78 -37.21 -41.60
N ARG A 12 43.28 -38.05 -40.65
CA ARG A 12 44.60 -38.06 -39.92
C ARG A 12 44.74 -37.07 -38.75
N GLN A 13 45.17 -37.41 -37.51
CA GLN A 13 46.07 -38.42 -36.86
C GLN A 13 47.58 -38.11 -36.82
N THR A 14 48.24 -38.69 -35.79
CA THR A 14 49.68 -38.71 -35.39
C THR A 14 50.18 -37.43 -34.67
N THR A 15 50.48 -37.43 -33.34
CA THR A 15 51.66 -37.99 -32.59
C THR A 15 52.98 -37.27 -32.96
N THR A 16 53.96 -36.97 -32.09
CA THR A 16 54.41 -37.49 -30.77
C THR A 16 55.39 -36.44 -30.16
N SER A 17 55.32 -36.08 -28.88
CA SER A 17 56.28 -36.40 -27.78
C SER A 17 57.62 -35.63 -27.65
N GLU A 18 58.09 -35.55 -26.39
CA GLU A 18 59.47 -35.32 -25.90
C GLU A 18 60.03 -33.89 -25.71
N SER A 19 60.09 -33.50 -24.42
CA SER A 19 61.10 -32.60 -23.81
C SER A 19 62.48 -33.31 -23.73
N PRO A 20 63.63 -32.60 -23.65
CA PRO A 20 64.16 -32.04 -22.37
C PRO A 20 64.93 -30.70 -22.58
N SER A 21 65.80 -30.11 -21.73
CA SER A 21 66.44 -30.50 -20.45
C SER A 21 66.91 -29.29 -19.59
N SER A 22 66.73 -29.40 -18.26
CA SER A 22 67.65 -29.04 -17.14
C SER A 22 68.66 -27.87 -17.17
N GLU A 23 68.66 -27.06 -16.10
CA GLU A 23 69.81 -26.66 -15.22
C GLU A 23 69.24 -25.83 -14.02
N ARG A 24 69.28 -26.24 -12.74
CA ARG A 24 70.35 -26.47 -11.72
C ARG A 24 70.78 -25.22 -10.89
N ARG A 25 70.28 -25.16 -9.62
CA ARG A 25 70.97 -24.76 -8.35
C ARG A 25 71.44 -23.29 -8.20
N SER A 26 71.45 -22.60 -7.05
CA SER A 26 71.16 -22.83 -5.59
C SER A 26 71.35 -21.48 -4.81
N PRO A 27 71.57 -21.39 -3.47
CA PRO A 27 70.83 -21.83 -2.25
C PRO A 27 70.54 -20.68 -1.22
N PHE A 28 70.13 -21.03 0.02
CA PHE A 28 69.89 -20.19 1.25
C PHE A 28 68.60 -19.34 1.31
N SER A 29 67.89 -19.19 2.44
CA SER A 29 67.85 -19.97 3.70
C SER A 29 66.65 -19.61 4.61
N SER A 30 66.23 -20.59 5.44
CA SER A 30 65.64 -20.48 6.80
C SER A 30 64.33 -19.71 7.09
N SER A 31 63.37 -20.44 7.69
CA SER A 31 62.32 -20.02 8.67
C SER A 31 61.29 -18.95 8.26
N GLU A 32 59.99 -19.04 8.58
CA GLU A 32 59.30 -19.79 9.66
C GLU A 32 58.10 -20.61 9.15
N GLY A 33 57.62 -21.56 9.97
CA GLY A 33 56.51 -22.46 9.60
C GLY A 33 55.13 -21.96 10.04
N GLY A 34 54.27 -21.67 9.07
CA GLY A 34 52.80 -21.78 9.22
C GLY A 34 52.31 -23.12 8.64
N PRO A 35 51.17 -23.67 9.09
CA PRO A 35 50.66 -24.94 8.57
C PRO A 35 50.26 -24.82 7.10
N PHE A 36 50.93 -25.59 6.23
CA PHE A 36 50.62 -25.67 4.81
C PHE A 36 49.36 -26.51 4.61
N VAL A 37 48.19 -25.86 4.49
CA VAL A 37 46.93 -26.53 4.12
C VAL A 37 47.01 -26.89 2.63
N SER A 38 46.67 -28.14 2.29
CA SER A 38 46.76 -28.57 0.89
C SER A 38 45.64 -27.94 0.05
N PRO A 39 45.84 -27.71 -1.27
CA PRO A 39 44.80 -27.21 -2.16
C PRO A 39 43.60 -28.15 -2.37
N LEU A 40 43.56 -29.31 -1.69
CA LEU A 40 42.51 -30.32 -1.78
C LEU A 40 41.66 -30.44 -0.50
N ASP A 41 42.05 -29.78 0.60
CA ASP A 41 41.28 -29.77 1.86
C ASP A 41 40.26 -28.62 1.95
N ALA A 42 40.30 -27.67 1.01
CA ALA A 42 39.48 -26.46 0.97
C ALA A 42 38.01 -26.68 0.49
N ILE A 43 37.48 -27.90 0.59
CA ILE A 43 36.14 -28.28 0.09
C ILE A 43 35.16 -28.69 1.21
N HIS A 44 35.64 -28.87 2.46
CA HIS A 44 34.79 -29.27 3.59
C HIS A 44 34.77 -28.29 4.78
N GLU A 45 34.93 -26.99 4.53
CA GLU A 45 34.32 -26.00 5.43
C GLU A 45 32.90 -25.70 4.93
N SER A 46 31.93 -26.48 5.41
CA SER A 46 30.51 -26.22 5.18
C SER A 46 30.21 -24.81 5.67
N ALA A 47 29.94 -23.89 4.74
CA ALA A 47 29.58 -22.52 5.06
C ALA A 47 28.45 -22.55 6.10
N ARG A 48 28.75 -22.10 7.32
CA ARG A 48 27.73 -21.96 8.36
C ARG A 48 26.69 -21.02 7.78
N LEU A 49 25.50 -21.55 7.47
CA LEU A 49 24.38 -20.74 7.03
C LEU A 49 24.24 -19.60 8.05
N PRO A 50 24.22 -18.33 7.62
CA PRO A 50 24.21 -17.21 8.54
C PRO A 50 23.01 -17.35 9.46
N THR A 51 23.25 -17.20 10.76
CA THR A 51 22.23 -17.20 11.81
C THR A 51 21.07 -16.29 11.37
N SER A 52 19.89 -16.88 11.21
CA SER A 52 18.78 -16.41 10.38
C SER A 52 18.73 -14.89 10.15
N SER A 53 19.07 -14.44 8.94
CA SER A 53 18.73 -13.10 8.47
C SER A 53 17.22 -12.88 8.60
N ARG A 54 16.78 -11.79 9.25
CA ARG A 54 15.35 -11.44 9.35
C ARG A 54 14.76 -11.37 7.94
N ARG A 55 13.51 -11.82 7.77
CA ARG A 55 12.82 -11.85 6.48
C ARG A 55 11.54 -11.03 6.54
N ALA A 56 11.25 -10.29 5.47
CA ALA A 56 9.95 -9.66 5.23
C ALA A 56 9.31 -10.26 3.97
N ILE A 57 8.04 -10.67 4.08
CA ILE A 57 7.15 -10.94 2.96
C ILE A 57 6.25 -9.72 2.81
N VAL A 58 6.43 -8.96 1.72
CA VAL A 58 5.72 -7.70 1.48
C VAL A 58 4.64 -7.91 0.43
N VAL A 59 3.37 -7.75 0.83
CA VAL A 59 2.21 -7.98 -0.03
C VAL A 59 1.80 -6.66 -0.71
N VAL A 60 2.21 -6.52 -1.97
CA VAL A 60 2.05 -5.30 -2.80
C VAL A 60 1.02 -5.52 -3.91
N GLY A 61 -0.22 -5.10 -3.68
CA GLY A 61 -1.24 -5.05 -4.72
C GLY A 61 -2.31 -3.98 -4.46
N MET A 62 -3.04 -3.60 -5.50
CA MET A 62 -4.14 -2.62 -5.38
C MET A 62 -5.20 -3.09 -4.37
N HIS A 63 -5.80 -2.16 -3.64
CA HIS A 63 -6.94 -2.44 -2.75
C HIS A 63 -7.99 -3.33 -3.45
N ARG A 64 -8.57 -4.29 -2.72
CA ARG A 64 -9.58 -5.26 -3.21
C ARG A 64 -9.06 -6.33 -4.20
N SER A 65 -7.75 -6.38 -4.45
CA SER A 65 -7.11 -7.40 -5.32
C SER A 65 -6.67 -8.68 -4.59
N GLY A 66 -7.09 -8.91 -3.34
CA GLY A 66 -6.72 -10.11 -2.56
C GLY A 66 -5.60 -9.90 -1.53
N THR A 67 -5.06 -8.69 -1.38
CA THR A 67 -3.97 -8.38 -0.42
C THR A 67 -4.28 -8.84 1.02
N SER A 68 -5.48 -8.58 1.54
CA SER A 68 -5.89 -9.05 2.87
C SER A 68 -6.05 -10.58 2.95
N ALA A 69 -6.49 -11.25 1.87
CA ALA A 69 -6.66 -12.70 1.87
C ALA A 69 -5.30 -13.41 1.96
N LEU A 70 -4.31 -12.97 1.19
CA LEU A 70 -2.94 -13.48 1.30
C LEU A 70 -2.29 -13.13 2.64
N SER A 71 -2.41 -11.88 3.11
CA SER A 71 -1.79 -11.47 4.38
C SER A 71 -2.33 -12.27 5.56
N GLY A 72 -3.65 -12.49 5.60
CA GLY A 72 -4.29 -13.31 6.62
C GLY A 72 -3.92 -14.78 6.52
N ALA A 73 -3.84 -15.35 5.31
CA ALA A 73 -3.40 -16.74 5.13
C ALA A 73 -1.94 -16.97 5.60
N LEU A 74 -1.04 -16.04 5.29
CA LEU A 74 0.35 -16.07 5.77
C LEU A 74 0.42 -15.91 7.31
N GLY A 75 -0.43 -15.08 7.89
CA GLY A 75 -0.57 -14.96 9.35
C GLY A 75 -1.12 -16.23 10.02
N ILE A 76 -2.11 -16.89 9.41
CA ILE A 76 -2.66 -18.18 9.87
C ILE A 76 -1.55 -19.25 9.88
N PHE A 77 -0.70 -19.29 8.85
CA PHE A 77 0.50 -20.13 8.81
C PHE A 77 1.62 -19.71 9.79
N GLY A 78 1.44 -18.67 10.60
CA GLY A 78 2.39 -18.27 11.64
C GLY A 78 3.43 -17.25 11.19
N GLY A 79 3.21 -16.55 10.08
CA GLY A 79 3.96 -15.32 9.76
C GLY A 79 3.71 -14.24 10.81
N CYS A 80 4.73 -13.46 11.14
CA CYS A 80 4.65 -12.37 12.12
C CYS A 80 3.84 -11.20 11.55
N LEU A 81 2.57 -11.09 11.97
CA LEU A 81 1.73 -9.92 11.73
C LEU A 81 2.14 -8.77 12.66
N PRO A 82 1.91 -7.49 12.27
CA PRO A 82 2.23 -6.37 13.14
C PRO A 82 1.34 -6.33 14.39
N LYS A 83 1.85 -5.73 15.47
CA LYS A 83 1.13 -5.64 16.76
C LYS A 83 -0.12 -4.75 16.71
N SER A 84 -0.08 -3.62 16.00
CA SER A 84 -1.17 -2.63 16.01
C SER A 84 -2.20 -2.89 14.89
N LEU A 85 -2.92 -4.02 14.96
CA LEU A 85 -3.98 -4.34 13.99
C LEU A 85 -5.31 -3.62 14.31
N PRO A 86 -5.97 -2.97 13.32
CA PRO A 86 -7.31 -2.41 13.49
C PRO A 86 -8.36 -3.50 13.76
N PRO A 87 -9.37 -3.22 14.60
CA PRO A 87 -10.48 -4.15 14.84
C PRO A 87 -11.29 -4.41 13.54
N PRO A 88 -11.94 -5.59 13.41
CA PRO A 88 -12.86 -5.86 12.31
C PRO A 88 -13.98 -4.83 12.22
N ASN A 89 -14.47 -4.54 11.01
CA ASN A 89 -15.62 -3.66 10.79
C ASN A 89 -16.53 -4.17 9.66
N GLU A 90 -17.65 -3.50 9.41
CA GLU A 90 -18.64 -3.93 8.40
C GLU A 90 -18.05 -4.13 7.00
N SER A 91 -17.06 -3.33 6.61
CA SER A 91 -16.39 -3.41 5.30
C SER A 91 -15.35 -4.53 5.20
N ASN A 92 -14.94 -5.10 6.34
CA ASN A 92 -13.95 -6.15 6.47
C ASN A 92 -14.15 -6.96 7.77
N LYS A 93 -15.15 -7.87 7.75
CA LYS A 93 -15.57 -8.67 8.92
C LYS A 93 -14.49 -9.61 9.47
N LYS A 94 -13.43 -9.91 8.70
CA LYS A 94 -12.34 -10.83 9.09
C LYS A 94 -11.09 -10.12 9.65
N GLY A 95 -11.20 -8.82 9.96
CA GLY A 95 -10.10 -8.03 10.52
C GLY A 95 -9.16 -7.45 9.46
N PHE A 96 -8.44 -6.40 9.82
CA PHE A 96 -7.41 -5.79 8.98
C PHE A 96 -6.06 -6.46 9.23
N PHE A 97 -5.16 -6.34 8.24
CA PHE A 97 -3.79 -6.88 8.28
C PHE A 97 -2.75 -5.78 8.00
N GLU A 98 -3.21 -4.54 7.91
CA GLU A 98 -2.44 -3.30 7.93
C GLU A 98 -2.15 -2.94 9.40
N SER A 99 -0.92 -2.54 9.73
CA SER A 99 -0.66 -1.84 11.00
C SER A 99 -1.27 -0.44 10.95
N THR A 100 -1.92 0.01 12.03
CA THR A 100 -2.37 1.40 12.17
C THR A 100 -1.21 2.38 12.12
N LYS A 101 -0.06 2.03 12.70
CA LYS A 101 1.17 2.85 12.68
C LYS A 101 1.76 3.00 11.30
N ILE A 102 1.80 1.90 10.53
CA ILE A 102 2.21 1.96 9.12
C ILE A 102 1.21 2.76 8.26
N LEU A 103 -0.09 2.65 8.55
CA LEU A 103 -1.13 3.40 7.86
C LEU A 103 -1.01 4.93 8.10
N GLU A 104 -0.87 5.33 9.36
CA GLU A 104 -0.63 6.72 9.79
C GLU A 104 0.65 7.28 9.14
N PHE A 105 1.73 6.48 9.16
CA PHE A 105 3.01 6.79 8.52
C PHE A 105 2.86 7.02 7.01
N HIS A 106 2.20 6.10 6.28
CA HIS A 106 1.98 6.25 4.84
C HIS A 106 1.15 7.47 4.48
N HIS A 107 0.22 7.90 5.33
CA HIS A 107 -0.56 9.12 5.08
C HIS A 107 0.33 10.37 5.18
N ARG A 108 1.20 10.47 6.19
CA ARG A 108 2.17 11.57 6.32
C ARG A 108 3.21 11.55 5.19
N LEU A 109 3.78 10.38 4.88
CA LEU A 109 4.76 10.22 3.80
C LEU A 109 4.16 10.67 2.46
N LEU A 110 3.02 10.11 2.04
CA LEU A 110 2.40 10.49 0.77
C LEU A 110 2.03 11.98 0.73
N HIS A 111 1.62 12.57 1.86
CA HIS A 111 1.33 14.00 1.95
C HIS A 111 2.57 14.87 1.76
N SER A 112 3.74 14.49 2.28
CA SER A 112 5.00 15.21 2.03
C SER A 112 5.40 15.24 0.56
N VAL A 113 5.08 14.16 -0.19
CA VAL A 113 5.24 14.13 -1.66
C VAL A 113 4.15 14.91 -2.42
N GLY A 114 3.20 15.54 -1.72
CA GLY A 114 2.06 16.22 -2.33
C GLY A 114 1.01 15.29 -2.98
N THR A 115 0.99 14.00 -2.63
CA THR A 115 0.09 13.00 -3.21
C THR A 115 -0.77 12.29 -2.16
N THR A 116 -1.62 11.36 -2.59
CA THR A 116 -2.45 10.51 -1.71
C THR A 116 -2.63 9.12 -2.34
N TRP A 117 -3.11 8.14 -1.56
CA TRP A 117 -3.50 6.83 -2.10
C TRP A 117 -4.58 6.90 -3.19
N PHE A 118 -5.32 8.02 -3.26
CA PHE A 118 -6.39 8.28 -4.21
C PHE A 118 -5.91 9.04 -5.47
N ASP A 119 -4.61 9.31 -5.55
CA ASP A 119 -3.95 9.94 -6.68
C ASP A 119 -3.11 8.91 -7.46
N TRP A 120 -3.18 9.02 -8.79
CA TRP A 120 -2.58 8.13 -9.77
C TRP A 120 -1.37 8.77 -10.48
N SER A 121 -1.01 10.01 -10.10
CA SER A 121 0.20 10.69 -10.53
C SER A 121 1.50 9.96 -10.13
N LYS A 122 2.63 10.34 -10.72
CA LYS A 122 3.94 9.76 -10.39
C LYS A 122 4.54 10.46 -9.17
N ILE A 123 5.14 9.71 -8.25
CA ILE A 123 5.98 10.27 -7.17
C ILE A 123 7.23 10.89 -7.80
N PRO A 124 7.51 12.19 -7.59
CA PRO A 124 8.72 12.83 -8.12
C PRO A 124 9.99 12.19 -7.56
N THR A 125 10.90 11.76 -8.44
CA THR A 125 12.14 11.07 -8.03
C THR A 125 13.01 11.93 -7.11
N ALA A 126 13.01 13.26 -7.31
CA ALA A 126 13.73 14.21 -6.45
C ALA A 126 13.29 14.19 -4.97
N TRP A 127 12.10 13.68 -4.64
CA TRP A 127 11.66 13.56 -3.23
C TRP A 127 12.55 12.57 -2.45
N TYR A 128 13.03 11.50 -3.09
CA TYR A 128 13.87 10.49 -2.43
C TYR A 128 15.24 11.04 -1.96
N GLU A 129 15.69 12.15 -2.53
CA GLU A 129 16.96 12.83 -2.21
C GLU A 129 16.81 13.90 -1.12
N THR A 130 15.60 14.10 -0.59
CA THR A 130 15.32 15.13 0.43
C THR A 130 15.70 14.70 1.85
N ALA A 131 16.04 15.66 2.69
CA ALA A 131 16.23 15.42 4.13
C ALA A 131 14.94 14.92 4.82
N GLU A 132 13.77 15.27 4.30
CA GLU A 132 12.47 14.78 4.79
C GLU A 132 12.29 13.28 4.50
N CYS A 133 12.66 12.81 3.30
CA CYS A 133 12.71 11.37 3.00
C CYS A 133 13.59 10.62 4.02
N GLU A 134 14.77 11.14 4.35
CA GLU A 134 15.66 10.51 5.33
C GLU A 134 15.09 10.53 6.77
N GLN A 135 14.32 11.56 7.16
CA GLN A 135 13.56 11.55 8.42
C GLN A 135 12.50 10.43 8.42
N PHE A 136 11.74 10.28 7.34
CA PHE A 136 10.80 9.17 7.20
C PHE A 136 11.50 7.80 7.20
N ARG A 137 12.73 7.67 6.68
CA ARG A 137 13.50 6.41 6.72
C ARG A 137 13.86 6.02 8.16
N HIS A 138 14.30 6.97 8.98
CA HIS A 138 14.54 6.73 10.41
C HIS A 138 13.27 6.32 11.14
N GLU A 139 12.18 7.07 10.96
CA GLU A 139 10.90 6.75 11.60
C GLU A 139 10.36 5.37 11.19
N LEU A 140 10.52 4.96 9.92
CA LEU A 140 10.08 3.62 9.51
C LEU A 140 10.92 2.50 10.14
N LYS A 141 12.23 2.71 10.37
CA LYS A 141 13.07 1.74 11.10
C LYS A 141 12.55 1.52 12.52
N ASP A 142 12.20 2.60 13.21
CA ASP A 142 11.62 2.55 14.56
C ASP A 142 10.25 1.86 14.56
N ILE A 143 9.38 2.17 13.58
CA ILE A 143 8.07 1.51 13.44
C ILE A 143 8.23 0.01 13.17
N ILE A 144 9.16 -0.41 12.31
CA ILE A 144 9.42 -1.84 12.04
C ILE A 144 9.93 -2.56 13.29
N ALA A 145 10.81 -1.91 14.07
CA ALA A 145 11.33 -2.47 15.33
C ALA A 145 10.27 -2.59 16.42
N ALA A 146 9.31 -1.65 16.48
CA ALA A 146 8.21 -1.69 17.43
C ALA A 146 7.13 -2.72 17.03
N GLU A 147 6.65 -2.65 15.78
CA GLU A 147 5.47 -3.38 15.32
C GLU A 147 5.71 -4.88 15.07
N PHE A 148 6.92 -5.28 14.71
CA PHE A 148 7.24 -6.67 14.37
C PHE A 148 8.26 -7.28 15.32
N ASP A 149 8.02 -8.53 15.70
CA ASP A 149 8.97 -9.27 16.54
C ASP A 149 10.25 -9.62 15.78
N SER A 150 11.31 -9.92 16.52
CA SER A 150 12.62 -10.28 15.97
C SER A 150 12.68 -11.70 15.40
N SER A 151 11.65 -12.53 15.63
CA SER A 151 11.55 -13.92 15.20
C SER A 151 10.49 -14.13 14.10
N GLY A 152 10.78 -15.04 13.18
CA GLY A 152 9.89 -15.39 12.07
C GLY A 152 9.96 -14.45 10.86
N ALA A 153 9.14 -14.73 9.84
CA ALA A 153 9.00 -13.89 8.65
C ALA A 153 7.92 -12.83 8.90
N MET A 154 8.28 -11.55 8.77
CA MET A 154 7.38 -10.42 8.94
C MET A 154 6.43 -10.32 7.75
N ILE A 155 5.12 -10.23 7.99
CA ILE A 155 4.10 -10.10 6.94
C ILE A 155 3.69 -8.64 6.87
N ILE A 156 4.25 -7.92 5.89
CA ILE A 156 4.06 -6.48 5.73
C ILE A 156 3.02 -6.23 4.64
N LYS A 157 1.93 -5.53 4.96
CA LYS A 157 0.93 -5.15 3.97
C LYS A 157 0.32 -3.78 4.24
N ASP A 158 0.45 -2.91 3.24
CA ASP A 158 -0.47 -1.81 2.96
C ASP A 158 -0.50 -1.66 1.42
N PRO A 159 -1.67 -1.63 0.76
CA PRO A 159 -1.75 -1.41 -0.69
C PRO A 159 -1.00 -0.17 -1.21
N ARG A 160 -0.76 0.84 -0.36
CA ARG A 160 0.05 2.02 -0.69
C ARG A 160 1.51 1.71 -0.96
N ILE A 161 2.06 0.62 -0.40
CA ILE A 161 3.47 0.22 -0.57
C ILE A 161 3.81 0.07 -2.05
N CYS A 162 2.86 -0.36 -2.90
CA CYS A 162 3.00 -0.42 -4.36
C CYS A 162 3.61 0.86 -4.97
N ARG A 163 3.25 2.03 -4.43
CA ARG A 163 3.63 3.36 -4.92
C ARG A 163 5.03 3.78 -4.45
N ILE A 164 5.51 3.17 -3.36
CA ILE A 164 6.71 3.55 -2.60
C ILE A 164 7.62 2.33 -2.33
N VAL A 165 7.59 1.32 -3.20
CA VAL A 165 8.47 0.14 -3.11
C VAL A 165 9.95 0.52 -2.99
N PRO A 166 10.49 1.51 -3.74
CA PRO A 166 11.90 1.91 -3.58
C PRO A 166 12.24 2.43 -2.18
N PHE A 167 11.31 3.15 -1.54
CA PHE A 167 11.48 3.62 -0.16
C PHE A 167 11.55 2.44 0.80
N TRP A 168 10.58 1.53 0.72
CA TRP A 168 10.52 0.34 1.57
C TRP A 168 11.71 -0.59 1.37
N ALA A 169 12.14 -0.83 0.13
CA ALA A 169 13.34 -1.60 -0.17
C ALA A 169 14.57 -0.98 0.53
N SER A 170 14.79 0.33 0.37
CA SER A 170 15.93 1.01 1.01
C SER A 170 15.95 0.90 2.55
N VAL A 171 14.78 0.89 3.19
CA VAL A 171 14.68 0.77 4.66
C VAL A 171 14.86 -0.68 5.12
N LEU A 172 14.35 -1.66 4.38
CA LEU A 172 14.53 -3.07 4.70
C LEU A 172 15.98 -3.53 4.44
N ASP A 173 16.62 -3.02 3.37
CA ASP A 173 18.03 -3.25 3.07
C ASP A 173 18.95 -2.64 4.15
N ASP A 174 18.69 -1.40 4.60
CA ASP A 174 19.43 -0.77 5.73
C ASP A 174 19.35 -1.60 7.03
N LEU A 175 18.24 -2.32 7.22
CA LEU A 175 17.99 -3.19 8.38
C LEU A 175 18.51 -4.63 8.17
N CYS A 176 19.18 -4.91 7.05
CA CYS A 176 19.62 -6.24 6.62
C CYS A 176 18.49 -7.29 6.60
N ILE A 177 17.27 -6.87 6.25
CA ILE A 177 16.09 -7.73 6.15
C ILE A 177 15.98 -8.27 4.73
N GLN A 178 16.06 -9.60 4.56
CA GLN A 178 15.79 -10.23 3.27
C GLN A 178 14.32 -9.97 2.88
N THR A 179 14.11 -9.28 1.76
CA THR A 179 12.78 -8.88 1.31
C THR A 179 12.31 -9.71 0.12
N ASP A 180 11.15 -10.34 0.29
CA ASP A 180 10.46 -11.11 -0.74
C ASP A 180 9.06 -10.50 -1.00
N TYR A 181 8.62 -10.40 -2.26
CA TYR A 181 7.37 -9.70 -2.61
C TYR A 181 6.27 -10.65 -3.13
N ILE A 182 5.02 -10.38 -2.79
CA ILE A 182 3.85 -11.02 -3.41
C ILE A 182 2.98 -9.95 -4.04
N LEU A 183 2.69 -10.12 -5.33
CA LEU A 183 1.93 -9.18 -6.16
C LEU A 183 0.54 -9.75 -6.50
N PRO A 184 -0.45 -9.64 -5.59
CA PRO A 184 -1.82 -10.04 -5.90
C PRO A 184 -2.49 -9.04 -6.84
N PHE A 185 -3.10 -9.55 -7.90
CA PHE A 185 -3.93 -8.79 -8.81
C PHE A 185 -5.29 -9.47 -9.01
N ARG A 186 -6.23 -8.68 -9.55
CA ARG A 186 -7.60 -9.09 -9.81
C ARG A 186 -8.12 -8.36 -11.04
N ASN A 187 -9.10 -8.96 -11.72
CA ASN A 187 -9.85 -8.34 -12.81
C ASN A 187 -10.24 -6.87 -12.47
N PRO A 188 -9.85 -5.88 -13.29
CA PRO A 188 -10.05 -4.47 -12.98
C PRO A 188 -11.52 -4.05 -12.86
N ILE A 189 -12.44 -4.73 -13.57
CA ILE A 189 -13.88 -4.46 -13.45
C ILE A 189 -14.38 -4.86 -12.06
N GLU A 190 -13.93 -6.00 -11.53
CA GLU A 190 -14.28 -6.44 -10.17
C GLU A 190 -13.69 -5.52 -9.10
N VAL A 191 -12.43 -5.09 -9.26
CA VAL A 191 -11.80 -4.11 -8.37
C VAL A 191 -12.57 -2.79 -8.37
N ALA A 192 -12.88 -2.25 -9.56
CA ALA A 192 -13.63 -1.01 -9.69
C ALA A 192 -15.05 -1.10 -9.14
N ARG A 193 -15.77 -2.21 -9.36
CA ARG A 193 -17.09 -2.47 -8.72
C ARG A 193 -16.96 -2.49 -7.20
N SER A 194 -15.95 -3.17 -6.66
CA SER A 194 -15.72 -3.27 -5.21
C SER A 194 -15.36 -1.92 -4.57
N LEU A 195 -14.52 -1.12 -5.24
CA LEU A 195 -14.17 0.25 -4.82
C LEU A 195 -15.35 1.22 -4.94
N ARG A 196 -16.20 1.07 -5.95
CA ARG A 196 -17.45 1.83 -6.07
C ARG A 196 -18.42 1.52 -4.94
N THR A 197 -18.55 0.26 -4.53
CA THR A 197 -19.40 -0.11 -3.38
C THR A 197 -18.80 0.39 -2.05
N ARG A 198 -17.49 0.20 -1.83
CA ARG A 198 -16.83 0.53 -0.55
C ARG A 198 -16.55 2.03 -0.35
N ASN A 199 -16.12 2.72 -1.40
CA ASN A 199 -15.57 4.10 -1.32
C ASN A 199 -16.28 5.09 -2.27
N ARG A 200 -17.34 4.65 -2.98
CA ARG A 200 -18.05 5.45 -4.02
C ARG A 200 -17.13 6.01 -5.12
N ILE A 201 -15.97 5.38 -5.35
CA ILE A 201 -15.03 5.76 -6.40
C ILE A 201 -15.66 5.42 -7.75
N ASN A 202 -15.59 6.34 -8.72
CA ASN A 202 -16.10 6.09 -10.07
C ASN A 202 -15.24 5.03 -10.79
N MET A 203 -15.80 4.40 -11.82
CA MET A 203 -15.14 3.28 -12.50
C MET A 203 -13.82 3.69 -13.15
N TYR A 204 -13.79 4.82 -13.86
CA TYR A 204 -12.61 5.30 -14.58
C TYR A 204 -11.45 5.65 -13.63
N GLN A 205 -11.70 6.37 -12.53
CA GLN A 205 -10.67 6.62 -11.54
C GLN A 205 -10.20 5.34 -10.86
N SER A 206 -11.08 4.38 -10.62
CA SER A 206 -10.70 3.05 -10.11
C SER A 206 -9.76 2.32 -11.09
N TYR A 207 -9.96 2.48 -12.40
CA TYR A 207 -9.08 1.93 -13.44
C TYR A 207 -7.71 2.61 -13.45
N LEU A 208 -7.64 3.94 -13.36
CA LEU A 208 -6.35 4.67 -13.26
C LEU A 208 -5.57 4.30 -12.00
N LEU A 209 -6.26 4.16 -10.86
CA LEU A 209 -5.65 3.68 -9.61
C LEU A 209 -5.15 2.24 -9.74
N TRP A 210 -5.94 1.35 -10.35
CA TRP A 210 -5.55 -0.04 -10.61
C TRP A 210 -4.29 -0.11 -11.49
N LEU A 211 -4.23 0.63 -12.60
CA LEU A 211 -3.04 0.72 -13.44
C LEU A 211 -1.83 1.19 -12.63
N ARG A 212 -1.98 2.33 -11.93
CA ARG A 212 -0.85 2.92 -11.20
C ARG A 212 -0.28 1.96 -10.15
N HIS A 213 -1.12 1.33 -9.34
CA HIS A 213 -0.66 0.44 -8.28
C HIS A 213 -0.01 -0.84 -8.85
N LEU A 214 -0.52 -1.41 -9.94
CA LEU A 214 0.08 -2.58 -10.56
C LEU A 214 1.40 -2.23 -11.27
N LEU A 215 1.42 -1.19 -12.10
CA LEU A 215 2.61 -0.81 -12.87
C LEU A 215 3.77 -0.38 -11.95
N ASP A 216 3.50 0.37 -10.88
CA ASP A 216 4.53 0.73 -9.89
C ASP A 216 5.03 -0.52 -9.14
N ALA A 217 4.13 -1.38 -8.64
CA ALA A 217 4.50 -2.59 -7.90
C ALA A 217 5.28 -3.60 -8.76
N GLU A 218 4.86 -3.83 -10.00
CA GLU A 218 5.58 -4.73 -10.90
C GLU A 218 6.96 -4.17 -11.23
N TYR A 219 7.04 -2.93 -11.70
CA TYR A 219 8.32 -2.34 -12.12
C TYR A 219 9.35 -2.27 -10.98
N HIS A 220 8.94 -1.82 -9.79
CA HIS A 220 9.86 -1.59 -8.67
C HIS A 220 10.18 -2.84 -7.83
N THR A 221 9.55 -3.99 -8.07
CA THR A 221 9.92 -5.28 -7.45
C THR A 221 10.81 -6.15 -8.33
N ARG A 222 11.12 -5.73 -9.57
CA ARG A 222 12.05 -6.46 -10.44
C ARG A 222 13.45 -6.49 -9.81
N GLY A 223 14.12 -7.64 -9.92
CA GLY A 223 15.42 -7.87 -9.29
C GLY A 223 15.32 -8.48 -7.87
N SER A 224 14.21 -8.27 -7.17
CA SER A 224 13.90 -8.97 -5.91
C SER A 224 13.23 -10.32 -6.17
N ARG A 225 13.24 -11.20 -5.16
CA ARG A 225 12.43 -12.43 -5.20
C ARG A 225 10.96 -12.05 -5.12
N ARG A 226 10.16 -12.47 -6.10
CA ARG A 226 8.75 -12.07 -6.20
C ARG A 226 7.87 -13.16 -6.80
N LEU A 227 6.59 -13.16 -6.46
CA LEU A 227 5.57 -13.98 -7.12
C LEU A 227 4.29 -13.18 -7.42
N VAL A 228 3.71 -13.38 -8.60
CA VAL A 228 2.44 -12.78 -9.00
C VAL A 228 1.29 -13.77 -8.74
N VAL A 229 0.18 -13.30 -8.17
CA VAL A 229 -0.97 -14.14 -7.79
C VAL A 229 -2.27 -13.58 -8.34
N ASP A 230 -2.99 -14.35 -9.17
CA ASP A 230 -4.37 -14.01 -9.56
C ASP A 230 -5.31 -14.37 -8.40
N TYR A 231 -6.00 -13.38 -7.84
CA TYR A 231 -7.01 -13.57 -6.80
C TYR A 231 -8.11 -14.57 -7.20
N SER A 232 -8.43 -14.67 -8.49
CA SER A 232 -9.41 -15.62 -9.02
C SER A 232 -8.97 -17.06 -8.84
N ASP A 233 -7.67 -17.31 -8.91
CA ASP A 233 -7.09 -18.64 -8.77
C ASP A 233 -6.92 -18.96 -7.27
N LEU A 234 -6.53 -17.97 -6.44
CA LEU A 234 -6.49 -18.08 -4.97
C LEU A 234 -7.86 -18.41 -4.34
N VAL A 235 -8.97 -17.91 -4.90
CA VAL A 235 -10.33 -18.22 -4.42
C VAL A 235 -10.85 -19.57 -4.96
N ARG A 236 -10.20 -20.13 -5.97
CA ARG A 236 -10.59 -21.42 -6.59
C ARG A 236 -9.86 -22.60 -5.96
N ASP A 237 -8.57 -22.42 -5.68
CA ASP A 237 -7.74 -23.39 -4.98
C ASP A 237 -6.68 -22.63 -4.15
N GLU A 238 -7.06 -22.26 -2.93
CA GLU A 238 -6.17 -21.57 -2.01
C GLU A 238 -4.96 -22.43 -1.63
N ARG A 239 -5.11 -23.75 -1.63
CA ARG A 239 -4.07 -24.70 -1.24
C ARG A 239 -2.95 -24.74 -2.26
N GLU A 240 -3.28 -24.94 -3.54
CA GLU A 240 -2.33 -24.91 -4.66
C GLU A 240 -1.56 -23.58 -4.66
N VAL A 241 -2.30 -22.46 -4.62
CA VAL A 241 -1.71 -21.12 -4.72
C VAL A 241 -0.80 -20.81 -3.54
N LEU A 242 -1.20 -21.12 -2.30
CA LEU A 242 -0.37 -20.84 -1.12
C LEU A 242 0.83 -21.78 -1.01
N SER A 243 0.71 -23.04 -1.43
CA SER A 243 1.87 -23.96 -1.48
C SER A 243 2.92 -23.41 -2.46
N ARG A 244 2.49 -23.03 -3.67
CA ARG A 244 3.34 -22.38 -4.68
C ARG A 244 3.97 -21.07 -4.19
N VAL A 245 3.24 -20.26 -3.41
CA VAL A 245 3.81 -19.06 -2.76
C VAL A 245 4.96 -19.43 -1.84
N LEU A 246 4.75 -20.35 -0.89
CA LEU A 246 5.77 -20.69 0.10
C LEU A 246 7.01 -21.36 -0.52
N GLU A 247 6.80 -22.23 -1.51
CA GLU A 247 7.87 -22.87 -2.29
C GLU A 247 8.67 -21.84 -3.10
N SER A 248 8.01 -20.96 -3.86
CA SER A 248 8.68 -19.94 -4.71
C SER A 248 9.46 -18.93 -3.89
N LEU A 249 8.98 -18.61 -2.68
CA LEU A 249 9.68 -17.71 -1.75
C LEU A 249 10.76 -18.43 -0.92
N ASN A 250 10.88 -19.76 -1.05
CA ASN A 250 11.69 -20.64 -0.19
C ASN A 250 11.49 -20.30 1.30
N CYS A 251 10.22 -20.27 1.73
CA CYS A 251 9.81 -19.81 3.05
C CYS A 251 8.95 -20.85 3.75
N VAL A 252 9.45 -21.39 4.85
CA VAL A 252 8.70 -22.28 5.75
C VAL A 252 8.12 -21.44 6.89
N LEU A 253 6.81 -21.54 7.11
CA LEU A 253 6.12 -20.83 8.19
C LEU A 253 5.74 -21.80 9.34
N PRO A 254 5.74 -21.35 10.62
CA PRO A 254 5.67 -22.25 11.78
C PRO A 254 4.43 -23.16 11.87
N ARG A 255 3.31 -22.76 11.26
CA ARG A 255 2.02 -23.50 11.27
C ARG A 255 1.68 -24.08 9.89
N GLN A 256 2.65 -24.31 9.01
CA GLN A 256 2.43 -24.92 7.71
C GLN A 256 2.15 -26.44 7.84
N SER A 257 0.91 -26.81 8.20
CA SER A 257 0.47 -28.20 8.33
C SER A 257 -0.91 -28.42 7.71
N GLU A 258 -1.22 -29.68 7.37
CA GLU A 258 -2.48 -30.09 6.73
C GLU A 258 -3.72 -29.63 7.50
N ALA A 259 -3.67 -29.68 8.83
CA ALA A 259 -4.76 -29.22 9.70
C ALA A 259 -5.04 -27.71 9.54
N VAL A 260 -3.99 -26.91 9.36
CA VAL A 260 -4.08 -25.44 9.23
C VAL A 260 -4.52 -25.03 7.82
N PHE A 261 -4.26 -25.85 6.79
CA PHE A 261 -4.94 -25.68 5.49
C PHE A 261 -6.46 -25.83 5.61
N GLY A 262 -6.96 -26.64 6.56
CA GLY A 262 -8.40 -26.70 6.89
C GLY A 262 -8.96 -25.35 7.37
N GLU A 263 -8.22 -24.63 8.22
CA GLU A 263 -8.61 -23.29 8.71
C GLU A 263 -8.78 -22.28 7.56
N LEU A 264 -7.93 -22.37 6.52
CA LEU A 264 -7.93 -21.43 5.39
C LEU A 264 -9.21 -21.45 4.55
N SER A 265 -9.83 -22.61 4.36
CA SER A 265 -11.08 -22.73 3.58
C SER A 265 -12.23 -21.93 4.20
N THR A 266 -12.21 -21.73 5.53
CA THR A 266 -13.16 -20.85 6.24
C THR A 266 -12.77 -19.37 6.19
N PHE A 267 -11.49 -19.07 5.91
CA PHE A 267 -10.95 -17.71 5.84
C PHE A 267 -11.08 -17.09 4.45
N ILE A 268 -10.69 -17.81 3.38
CA ILE A 268 -10.80 -17.38 1.98
C ILE A 268 -12.18 -17.77 1.45
N ASP A 269 -13.17 -17.01 1.89
CA ASP A 269 -14.59 -17.24 1.60
C ASP A 269 -14.97 -16.74 0.19
N PRO A 270 -15.43 -17.63 -0.71
CA PRO A 270 -15.85 -17.27 -2.07
C PRO A 270 -17.02 -16.28 -2.10
N ASP A 271 -17.91 -16.27 -1.13
CA ASP A 271 -19.10 -15.40 -1.10
C ASP A 271 -18.73 -13.94 -0.78
N LEU A 272 -17.53 -13.69 -0.23
CA LEU A 272 -16.94 -12.34 -0.15
C LEU A 272 -16.56 -11.78 -1.53
N ARG A 273 -16.58 -12.60 -2.60
CA ARG A 273 -16.42 -12.17 -3.99
C ARG A 273 -17.73 -11.59 -4.54
N SER A 274 -18.19 -10.47 -3.98
CA SER A 274 -19.44 -9.77 -4.35
C SER A 274 -19.54 -9.22 -5.79
N SER A 275 -18.67 -9.65 -6.71
CA SER A 275 -18.71 -9.34 -8.13
C SER A 275 -17.91 -10.39 -8.91
N HIS A 276 -18.60 -11.13 -9.77
CA HIS A 276 -17.98 -12.02 -10.75
C HIS A 276 -17.90 -11.30 -12.12
N CYS A 277 -16.79 -11.49 -12.81
CA CYS A 277 -16.59 -11.11 -14.19
C CYS A 277 -15.68 -12.17 -14.85
N GLU A 278 -16.22 -12.92 -15.81
CA GLU A 278 -15.49 -13.99 -16.48
C GLU A 278 -14.24 -13.46 -17.21
N LYS A 279 -13.18 -14.27 -17.25
CA LYS A 279 -11.86 -13.87 -17.79
C LYS A 279 -11.96 -13.40 -19.25
N GLN A 280 -12.85 -13.99 -20.06
CA GLN A 280 -13.09 -13.62 -21.45
C GLN A 280 -13.74 -12.23 -21.63
N TYR A 281 -14.53 -11.79 -20.65
CA TYR A 281 -15.35 -10.57 -20.74
C TYR A 281 -14.52 -9.29 -20.85
N LEU A 282 -13.28 -9.27 -20.33
CA LEU A 282 -12.37 -8.11 -20.44
C LEU A 282 -12.04 -7.76 -21.89
N SER A 283 -11.83 -8.77 -22.74
CA SER A 283 -11.45 -8.58 -24.16
C SER A 283 -12.58 -8.04 -25.04
N GLN A 284 -13.83 -8.10 -24.56
CA GLN A 284 -15.04 -7.72 -25.29
C GLN A 284 -15.55 -6.32 -24.90
N ARG A 285 -14.86 -5.62 -23.98
CA ARG A 285 -15.30 -4.35 -23.40
C ARG A 285 -14.65 -3.16 -24.09
N THR A 286 -15.47 -2.36 -24.77
CA THR A 286 -15.06 -1.14 -25.48
C THR A 286 -14.84 0.08 -24.58
N ASP A 287 -15.27 0.02 -23.31
CA ASP A 287 -15.08 1.07 -22.30
C ASP A 287 -13.77 0.93 -21.50
N LEU A 288 -13.00 -0.13 -21.75
CA LEU A 288 -11.67 -0.32 -21.16
C LEU A 288 -10.59 0.21 -22.11
N SER A 289 -9.66 1.00 -21.56
CA SER A 289 -8.43 1.35 -22.28
C SER A 289 -7.63 0.08 -22.62
N PRO A 290 -6.99 -0.02 -23.81
CA PRO A 290 -6.08 -1.11 -24.15
C PRO A 290 -5.03 -1.37 -23.06
N TRP A 291 -4.55 -0.33 -22.37
CA TRP A 291 -3.63 -0.44 -21.23
C TRP A 291 -4.15 -1.36 -20.12
N MET A 292 -5.46 -1.35 -19.85
CA MET A 292 -6.08 -2.20 -18.82
C MET A 292 -6.01 -3.68 -19.17
N ILE A 293 -6.44 -3.99 -20.41
CA ILE A 293 -6.50 -5.35 -20.95
C ILE A 293 -5.08 -5.91 -21.06
N GLU A 294 -4.16 -5.09 -21.57
CA GLU A 294 -2.75 -5.41 -21.74
C GLU A 294 -2.05 -5.68 -20.41
N THR A 295 -2.24 -4.80 -19.42
CA THR A 295 -1.69 -4.99 -18.07
C THR A 295 -2.21 -6.28 -17.43
N TYR A 296 -3.53 -6.54 -17.54
CA TYR A 296 -4.13 -7.76 -16.99
C TYR A 296 -3.57 -9.03 -17.67
N ASN A 297 -3.42 -9.02 -18.99
CA ASN A 297 -2.88 -10.15 -19.74
C ASN A 297 -1.39 -10.38 -19.46
N CYS A 298 -0.60 -9.32 -19.28
CA CYS A 298 0.81 -9.45 -18.88
C CYS A 298 0.94 -9.98 -17.46
N TYR A 299 0.11 -9.52 -16.53
CA TYR A 299 0.04 -10.08 -15.18
C TYR A 299 -0.36 -11.56 -15.16
N ARG A 300 -1.32 -11.98 -16.01
CA ARG A 300 -1.66 -13.41 -16.20
C ARG A 300 -0.45 -14.23 -16.65
N ARG A 301 0.34 -13.74 -17.63
CA ARG A 301 1.58 -14.39 -18.06
C ARG A 301 2.61 -14.47 -16.94
N LEU A 302 2.74 -13.43 -16.11
CA LEU A 302 3.65 -13.43 -14.95
C LEU A 302 3.21 -14.36 -13.80
N VAL A 303 1.96 -14.88 -13.79
CA VAL A 303 1.56 -16.00 -12.90
C VAL A 303 2.10 -17.33 -13.40
N GLU A 304 2.28 -17.48 -14.71
CA GLU A 304 2.73 -18.72 -15.37
C GLU A 304 4.27 -18.76 -15.46
N ASP A 305 4.89 -17.64 -15.85
CA ASP A 305 6.35 -17.40 -15.83
C ASP A 305 6.65 -16.01 -15.22
N PRO A 306 7.07 -15.92 -13.94
CA PRO A 306 7.49 -14.67 -13.30
C PRO A 306 8.69 -13.96 -13.98
N THR A 307 9.39 -14.64 -14.88
CA THR A 307 10.57 -14.16 -15.61
C THR A 307 10.26 -13.72 -17.06
N ASP A 308 9.00 -13.76 -17.49
CA ASP A 308 8.58 -13.41 -18.86
C ASP A 308 8.97 -11.97 -19.25
N ARG A 309 10.09 -11.86 -19.96
CA ARG A 309 10.67 -10.59 -20.41
C ARG A 309 9.79 -9.85 -21.41
N ALA A 310 8.97 -10.56 -22.20
CA ALA A 310 8.09 -9.93 -23.16
C ALA A 310 6.83 -9.35 -22.47
N ALA A 311 6.33 -9.99 -21.42
CA ALA A 311 5.30 -9.41 -20.55
C ALA A 311 5.83 -8.17 -19.82
N MET A 312 7.04 -8.22 -19.23
CA MET A 312 7.66 -7.07 -18.57
C MET A 312 7.91 -5.88 -19.53
N ALA A 313 8.47 -6.12 -20.72
CA ALA A 313 8.68 -5.05 -21.70
C ALA A 313 7.37 -4.42 -22.22
N ARG A 314 6.28 -5.21 -22.26
CA ARG A 314 4.95 -4.69 -22.59
C ARG A 314 4.38 -3.83 -21.46
N LEU A 315 4.55 -4.26 -20.21
CA LEU A 315 4.21 -3.44 -19.03
C LEU A 315 5.01 -2.14 -18.97
N ASP A 316 6.29 -2.13 -19.37
CA ASP A 316 7.09 -0.91 -19.48
C ASP A 316 6.53 0.05 -20.54
N SER A 317 6.08 -0.48 -21.66
CA SER A 317 5.44 0.29 -22.73
C SER A 317 4.14 0.96 -22.22
N VAL A 318 3.32 0.22 -21.48
CA VAL A 318 2.11 0.76 -20.83
C VAL A 318 2.47 1.79 -19.77
N ARG A 319 3.46 1.52 -18.91
CA ARG A 319 3.88 2.44 -17.85
C ARG A 319 4.39 3.77 -18.41
N HIS A 320 5.19 3.73 -19.48
CA HIS A 320 5.70 4.93 -20.12
C HIS A 320 4.57 5.79 -20.71
N ALA A 321 3.70 5.21 -21.54
CA ALA A 321 2.57 5.93 -22.14
C ALA A 321 1.58 6.45 -21.07
N PHE A 322 1.40 5.71 -19.98
CA PHE A 322 0.60 6.16 -18.85
C PHE A 322 1.26 7.31 -18.07
N GLU A 323 2.59 7.32 -17.93
CA GLU A 323 3.32 8.44 -17.32
C GLU A 323 3.26 9.72 -18.16
N GLU A 324 3.33 9.63 -19.49
CA GLU A 324 3.09 10.77 -20.39
C GLU A 324 1.68 11.34 -20.20
N ALA A 325 0.67 10.47 -20.13
CA ALA A 325 -0.71 10.89 -19.85
C ALA A 325 -0.85 11.51 -18.44
N CYS A 326 -0.12 11.03 -17.43
CA CYS A 326 -0.08 11.66 -16.10
C CYS A 326 0.47 13.09 -16.19
N ALA A 327 1.58 13.30 -16.90
CA ALA A 327 2.20 14.62 -17.02
C ALA A 327 1.24 15.66 -17.62
N VAL A 328 0.38 15.26 -18.57
CA VAL A 328 -0.62 16.13 -19.20
C VAL A 328 -1.87 16.30 -18.34
N PHE A 329 -2.45 15.21 -17.82
CA PHE A 329 -3.80 15.22 -17.24
C PHE A 329 -3.83 15.34 -15.71
N SER A 330 -2.79 14.94 -14.97
CA SER A 330 -2.77 15.08 -13.51
C SER A 330 -2.88 16.56 -13.06
N PRO A 331 -2.18 17.55 -13.67
CA PRO A 331 -2.34 18.95 -13.30
C PRO A 331 -3.78 19.46 -13.48
N ALA A 332 -4.46 19.09 -14.57
CA ALA A 332 -5.85 19.46 -14.81
C ALA A 332 -6.83 18.75 -13.86
N PHE A 333 -6.56 17.50 -13.50
CA PHE A 333 -7.34 16.76 -12.50
C PHE A 333 -7.17 17.37 -11.10
N HIS A 334 -5.95 17.75 -10.73
CA HIS A 334 -5.65 18.42 -9.47
C HIS A 334 -6.27 19.83 -9.43
N SER A 335 -6.18 20.60 -10.52
CA SER A 335 -6.78 21.93 -10.59
C SER A 335 -8.30 21.88 -10.52
N GLN A 336 -8.98 20.92 -11.17
CA GLN A 336 -10.44 20.75 -11.03
C GLN A 336 -10.85 20.38 -9.60
N ARG A 337 -10.10 19.52 -8.92
CA ARG A 337 -10.35 19.22 -7.49
C ARG A 337 -10.14 20.46 -6.62
N GLY A 338 -9.11 21.27 -6.90
CA GLY A 338 -8.89 22.57 -6.26
C GLY A 338 -9.97 23.61 -6.57
N PHE A 339 -10.52 23.63 -7.79
CA PHE A 339 -11.56 24.59 -8.18
C PHE A 339 -12.92 24.25 -7.54
N LEU A 340 -13.22 22.96 -7.38
CA LEU A 340 -14.37 22.47 -6.64
C LEU A 340 -14.26 22.71 -5.12
N THR A 341 -13.04 22.88 -4.58
CA THR A 341 -12.83 23.31 -3.19
C THR A 341 -12.86 24.83 -3.03
N THR A 342 -12.33 25.62 -3.98
CA THR A 342 -12.31 27.10 -3.87
C THR A 342 -13.62 27.81 -4.21
N ASN A 343 -14.46 27.27 -5.11
CA ASN A 343 -15.70 27.95 -5.51
C ASN A 343 -16.82 27.97 -4.46
N ASN A 344 -16.59 27.44 -3.26
CA ASN A 344 -17.55 27.43 -2.15
C ASN A 344 -17.22 28.43 -1.02
N GLY A 345 -16.26 29.36 -1.20
CA GLY A 345 -15.96 30.35 -0.17
C GLY A 345 -15.07 31.52 -0.62
N VAL A 346 -15.67 32.69 -0.82
CA VAL A 346 -14.92 33.96 -0.85
C VAL A 346 -14.63 34.39 0.59
N ALA A 347 -13.37 34.27 1.02
CA ALA A 347 -12.64 35.22 1.88
C ALA A 347 -11.32 34.58 2.36
N ARG A 348 -10.20 35.26 2.12
CA ARG A 348 -8.95 35.06 2.88
C ARG A 348 -8.54 36.38 3.52
N GLN A 349 -8.82 36.52 4.80
CA GLN A 349 -7.96 37.24 5.75
C GLN A 349 -7.49 36.23 6.79
N SER A 350 -6.44 36.55 7.54
CA SER A 350 -5.70 35.64 8.41
C SER A 350 -6.59 34.91 9.42
N SER A 351 -6.95 33.66 9.11
CA SER A 351 -7.77 32.82 9.97
C SER A 351 -6.93 31.87 10.82
N SER A 352 -7.38 31.66 12.05
CA SER A 352 -6.87 30.63 12.96
C SER A 352 -7.02 29.25 12.30
N PRO A 353 -5.98 28.40 12.28
CA PRO A 353 -6.04 27.13 11.58
C PRO A 353 -7.08 26.21 12.21
N ALA A 354 -7.83 25.51 11.38
CA ALA A 354 -8.91 24.65 11.86
C ALA A 354 -8.36 23.42 12.61
N ARG A 355 -8.74 23.26 13.87
CA ARG A 355 -8.19 22.22 14.78
C ARG A 355 -9.08 21.96 15.99
N SER A 356 -8.92 20.81 16.62
CA SER A 356 -9.49 20.55 17.96
C SER A 356 -8.41 20.66 19.04
N VAL A 357 -8.79 21.10 20.24
CA VAL A 357 -7.90 21.25 21.40
C VAL A 357 -8.60 20.84 22.70
N TYR A 358 -7.81 20.42 23.69
CA TYR A 358 -8.27 20.10 25.04
C TYR A 358 -7.68 21.10 26.05
N LEU A 359 -8.56 21.75 26.83
CA LEU A 359 -8.18 22.70 27.87
C LEU A 359 -8.14 22.00 29.24
N LYS A 360 -6.98 21.40 29.54
CA LYS A 360 -6.72 20.62 30.76
C LYS A 360 -7.14 21.31 32.08
N GLN A 361 -7.06 22.64 32.15
CA GLN A 361 -7.43 23.41 33.35
C GLN A 361 -8.95 23.46 33.61
N ALA A 362 -9.76 23.32 32.57
CA ALA A 362 -11.22 23.36 32.63
C ALA A 362 -11.87 21.99 32.37
N ASP A 363 -11.09 20.99 31.94
CA ASP A 363 -11.54 19.69 31.44
C ASP A 363 -12.49 19.79 30.22
N GLU A 364 -12.28 20.81 29.38
CA GLU A 364 -13.13 21.13 28.24
C GLU A 364 -12.49 20.78 26.89
N VAL A 365 -13.29 20.28 25.95
CA VAL A 365 -12.89 20.08 24.54
C VAL A 365 -13.47 21.19 23.67
N TRP A 366 -12.62 21.77 22.84
CA TRP A 366 -12.96 22.88 21.94
C TRP A 366 -12.56 22.57 20.51
N VAL A 367 -13.43 22.90 19.58
CA VAL A 367 -13.20 22.80 18.13
C VAL A 367 -13.06 24.21 17.57
N ILE A 368 -12.05 24.47 16.74
CA ILE A 368 -11.71 25.79 16.21
C ILE A 368 -11.80 25.74 14.69
N PHE A 369 -12.51 26.70 14.09
CA PHE A 369 -12.48 27.00 12.66
C PHE A 369 -13.13 28.36 12.39
N ASN A 370 -12.81 28.98 11.24
CA ASN A 370 -13.40 30.26 10.81
C ASN A 370 -13.35 31.35 11.92
N ASP A 371 -12.20 31.43 12.59
CA ASP A 371 -11.91 32.36 13.71
C ASP A 371 -12.85 32.28 14.91
N GLN A 372 -13.56 31.16 15.03
CA GLN A 372 -14.40 30.84 16.17
C GLN A 372 -13.96 29.56 16.86
N ARG A 373 -14.10 29.54 18.19
CA ARG A 373 -13.99 28.34 19.02
C ARG A 373 -15.37 27.91 19.49
N TYR A 374 -15.66 26.62 19.35
CA TYR A 374 -16.94 25.99 19.61
C TYR A 374 -16.71 24.94 20.72
N HIS A 375 -17.41 25.08 21.84
CA HIS A 375 -17.28 24.16 22.97
C HIS A 375 -18.10 22.88 22.71
N VAL A 376 -17.54 21.71 23.02
CA VAL A 376 -18.23 20.43 22.95
C VAL A 376 -19.03 20.23 24.24
N SER A 377 -20.29 20.65 24.25
CA SER A 377 -21.06 20.82 25.49
C SER A 377 -21.68 19.53 26.07
N ASP A 378 -21.54 18.38 25.40
CA ASP A 378 -22.14 17.11 25.82
C ASP A 378 -21.31 15.89 25.37
N ALA A 379 -21.28 14.85 26.21
CA ALA A 379 -20.50 13.64 25.98
C ALA A 379 -20.98 12.81 24.77
N ASN A 380 -22.27 12.87 24.41
CA ASN A 380 -22.78 12.21 23.21
C ASN A 380 -22.31 12.95 21.95
N VAL A 381 -22.22 14.28 22.00
CA VAL A 381 -21.63 15.07 20.91
C VAL A 381 -20.14 14.75 20.75
N TYR A 382 -19.41 14.54 21.85
CA TYR A 382 -18.05 14.02 21.79
C TYR A 382 -17.98 12.68 21.04
N MET A 383 -18.83 11.72 21.42
CA MET A 383 -18.90 10.40 20.76
C MET A 383 -19.37 10.45 19.30
N ASP A 384 -20.17 11.44 18.91
CA ASP A 384 -20.65 11.64 17.53
C ASP A 384 -19.62 12.35 16.61
N LEU A 385 -18.54 12.89 17.17
CA LEU A 385 -17.46 13.56 16.44
C LEU A 385 -16.13 12.80 16.50
N PHE A 386 -15.86 12.09 17.60
CA PHE A 386 -14.53 11.55 17.92
C PHE A 386 -14.55 10.05 18.26
N ALA A 387 -13.38 9.41 18.15
CA ALA A 387 -13.17 8.06 18.68
C ALA A 387 -13.13 8.11 20.23
N SER A 388 -13.69 7.10 20.89
CA SER A 388 -13.94 7.09 22.34
C SER A 388 -12.68 7.14 23.24
N ASN A 389 -11.50 6.94 22.65
CA ASN A 389 -10.19 6.99 23.31
C ASN A 389 -9.26 8.07 22.74
N MET A 390 -9.72 8.85 21.76
CA MET A 390 -8.99 10.01 21.26
C MET A 390 -9.07 11.12 22.31
N ILE A 391 -8.01 11.91 22.46
CA ILE A 391 -8.01 13.16 23.23
C ILE A 391 -7.31 14.19 22.33
N PRO A 392 -7.94 15.35 22.02
CA PRO A 392 -7.31 16.39 21.22
C PRO A 392 -6.02 16.92 21.86
N PRO A 393 -5.09 17.51 21.10
CA PRO A 393 -3.89 18.13 21.65
C PRO A 393 -4.19 19.12 22.78
N GLU A 394 -3.44 19.04 23.88
CA GLU A 394 -3.52 20.01 24.97
C GLU A 394 -3.15 21.41 24.49
N ALA A 395 -3.90 22.42 24.92
CA ALA A 395 -3.61 23.82 24.67
C ALA A 395 -3.72 24.65 25.96
N GLU A 396 -2.77 25.56 26.17
CA GLU A 396 -2.73 26.39 27.38
C GLU A 396 -3.66 27.60 27.32
N ASN A 397 -3.89 28.17 26.12
CA ASN A 397 -4.80 29.29 25.94
C ASN A 397 -5.44 29.35 24.55
N ILE A 398 -6.74 29.67 24.52
CA ILE A 398 -7.53 30.01 23.32
C ILE A 398 -8.47 31.21 23.56
N SER A 399 -8.23 32.02 24.61
CA SER A 399 -9.06 33.16 25.03
C SER A 399 -9.39 34.11 23.88
N ASP A 400 -8.37 34.36 23.05
CA ASP A 400 -8.33 35.40 22.03
C ASP A 400 -9.10 35.00 20.76
N ILE A 401 -9.51 33.73 20.66
CA ILE A 401 -10.39 33.23 19.60
C ILE A 401 -11.84 33.48 20.03
N SER A 402 -12.63 34.08 19.14
CA SER A 402 -14.03 34.43 19.42
C SER A 402 -14.87 33.18 19.76
N ARG A 403 -15.70 33.22 20.81
CA ARG A 403 -16.58 32.09 21.13
C ARG A 403 -17.75 32.03 20.14
N GLY A 404 -17.85 30.92 19.40
CA GLY A 404 -19.02 30.56 18.62
C GLY A 404 -20.10 29.88 19.49
N PRO A 405 -21.27 29.53 18.91
CA PRO A 405 -22.28 28.74 19.61
C PRO A 405 -21.74 27.35 19.96
N ASP A 406 -22.08 26.83 21.14
CA ASP A 406 -21.65 25.50 21.58
C ASP A 406 -22.18 24.38 20.64
N PHE A 407 -21.40 23.30 20.51
CA PHE A 407 -21.77 22.08 19.82
C PHE A 407 -22.75 21.28 20.68
N ASN A 408 -24.03 21.63 20.54
CA ASN A 408 -25.14 21.04 21.25
C ASN A 408 -25.55 19.66 20.69
N PRO A 409 -26.31 18.84 21.46
CA PRO A 409 -26.88 17.58 20.98
C PRO A 409 -27.62 17.71 19.64
N GLY A 410 -27.23 16.87 18.68
CA GLY A 410 -27.62 16.98 17.27
C GLY A 410 -26.49 17.43 16.35
N THR A 411 -25.42 18.01 16.90
CA THR A 411 -24.14 18.22 16.19
C THR A 411 -23.54 16.87 15.80
N CYS A 412 -23.28 16.64 14.52
CA CYS A 412 -22.79 15.35 14.01
C CYS A 412 -22.06 15.47 12.67
N LEU A 413 -21.28 14.44 12.33
CA LEU A 413 -20.64 14.29 11.03
C LEU A 413 -21.55 13.54 10.05
N VAL A 414 -21.70 14.09 8.85
CA VAL A 414 -22.53 13.48 7.80
C VAL A 414 -21.84 13.46 6.44
N ARG A 415 -22.14 12.46 5.62
CA ARG A 415 -21.72 12.38 4.21
C ARG A 415 -22.92 12.15 3.30
N CYS A 416 -22.89 12.74 2.10
CA CYS A 416 -23.95 12.54 1.12
C CYS A 416 -23.84 11.16 0.45
N GLU A 417 -24.98 10.50 0.20
CA GLU A 417 -25.03 9.25 -0.59
C GLU A 417 -24.39 9.35 -1.98
N LYS A 418 -24.45 10.53 -2.63
CA LYS A 418 -23.97 10.75 -4.01
C LYS A 418 -22.63 11.51 -4.09
N SER A 419 -22.12 12.06 -2.99
CA SER A 419 -20.84 12.79 -2.99
C SER A 419 -20.02 12.47 -1.74
N ASN A 420 -18.72 12.23 -1.91
CA ASN A 420 -17.80 11.93 -0.81
C ASN A 420 -17.47 13.13 0.11
N PHE A 421 -18.13 14.28 -0.09
CA PHE A 421 -18.02 15.44 0.79
C PHE A 421 -18.52 15.12 2.20
N ILE A 422 -17.70 15.49 3.19
CA ILE A 422 -18.03 15.39 4.60
C ILE A 422 -18.51 16.77 5.06
N TYR A 423 -19.60 16.80 5.80
CA TYR A 423 -20.14 18.00 6.42
C TYR A 423 -20.18 17.81 7.92
N LEU A 424 -19.75 18.83 8.66
CA LEU A 424 -20.14 18.99 10.05
C LEU A 424 -21.52 19.65 10.07
N VAL A 425 -22.52 18.96 10.61
CA VAL A 425 -23.83 19.56 10.89
C VAL A 425 -23.82 20.09 12.31
N THR A 426 -24.19 21.35 12.50
CA THR A 426 -24.23 22.05 13.79
C THR A 426 -25.62 22.64 14.04
N GLY A 427 -25.91 22.94 15.31
CA GLY A 427 -27.17 23.57 15.73
C GLY A 427 -28.17 22.59 16.32
N VAL A 428 -29.42 23.02 16.48
CA VAL A 428 -30.45 22.27 17.21
C VAL A 428 -31.46 21.64 16.24
N PRO A 429 -31.65 20.30 16.28
CA PRO A 429 -32.64 19.60 15.44
C PRO A 429 -34.04 20.21 15.55
N GLY A 430 -34.71 20.41 14.42
CA GLY A 430 -36.06 21.00 14.36
C GLY A 430 -36.15 22.51 14.56
N LEU A 431 -35.05 23.20 14.92
CA LEU A 431 -35.03 24.66 15.11
C LEU A 431 -34.10 25.35 14.12
N SER A 432 -32.81 25.01 14.13
CA SER A 432 -31.81 25.64 13.24
C SER A 432 -30.61 24.72 13.06
N LEU A 433 -30.53 24.08 11.89
CA LEU A 433 -29.38 23.27 11.48
C LEU A 433 -28.57 24.01 10.40
N ARG A 434 -27.25 23.97 10.52
CA ARG A 434 -26.32 24.37 9.46
C ARG A 434 -25.40 23.22 9.10
N LYS A 435 -25.10 23.05 7.81
CA LYS A 435 -24.06 22.14 7.32
C LYS A 435 -22.83 22.94 6.90
N HIS A 436 -21.68 22.57 7.43
CA HIS A 436 -20.40 23.17 7.14
C HIS A 436 -19.57 22.16 6.34
N HIS A 437 -19.29 22.46 5.07
CA HIS A 437 -18.48 21.58 4.22
C HIS A 437 -17.04 21.55 4.72
N ILE A 438 -16.51 20.38 5.08
CA ILE A 438 -15.10 20.21 5.43
C ILE A 438 -14.33 20.03 4.13
N VAL A 439 -13.67 21.10 3.69
CA VAL A 439 -13.22 21.27 2.31
C VAL A 439 -12.06 20.33 1.96
N HIS A 440 -11.15 20.12 2.92
CA HIS A 440 -9.99 19.25 2.77
C HIS A 440 -10.01 18.16 3.85
N TYR A 441 -9.62 16.93 3.49
CA TYR A 441 -9.51 15.84 4.47
C TYR A 441 -8.40 16.10 5.50
N LYS A 442 -7.39 16.91 5.17
CA LYS A 442 -6.41 17.41 6.13
C LYS A 442 -7.08 18.21 7.26
N THR A 443 -7.98 19.13 6.91
CA THR A 443 -8.83 19.86 7.87
C THR A 443 -9.63 18.91 8.77
N PHE A 444 -10.23 17.87 8.20
CA PHE A 444 -10.95 16.83 8.98
C PHE A 444 -10.05 16.15 10.03
N LEU A 445 -8.81 15.81 9.66
CA LEU A 445 -7.83 15.20 10.57
C LEU A 445 -7.26 16.18 11.61
N GLN A 446 -7.06 17.46 11.26
CA GLN A 446 -6.64 18.50 12.21
C GLN A 446 -7.71 18.78 13.27
N LEU A 447 -8.98 18.64 12.89
CA LEU A 447 -10.13 18.65 13.81
C LEU A 447 -10.23 17.35 14.63
N CYS A 448 -9.34 16.37 14.43
CA CYS A 448 -9.30 15.08 15.10
C CYS A 448 -10.58 14.23 14.96
N PHE A 449 -11.42 14.55 13.96
CA PHE A 449 -12.70 13.86 13.75
C PHE A 449 -12.49 12.41 13.29
N ASP A 450 -13.40 11.53 13.71
CA ASP A 450 -13.37 10.11 13.34
C ASP A 450 -14.35 9.81 12.19
N GLU A 451 -13.83 9.33 11.05
CA GLU A 451 -14.65 8.98 9.89
C GLU A 451 -15.63 7.84 10.18
N SER A 452 -15.38 7.01 11.21
CA SER A 452 -16.32 5.97 11.66
C SER A 452 -17.64 6.55 12.19
N ARG A 453 -17.65 7.82 12.63
CA ARG A 453 -18.84 8.53 13.11
C ARG A 453 -19.65 9.21 12.00
N CYS A 454 -19.12 9.27 10.77
CA CYS A 454 -19.78 9.93 9.64
C CYS A 454 -21.05 9.18 9.19
N ARG A 455 -22.22 9.72 9.53
CA ARG A 455 -23.52 9.16 9.12
C ARG A 455 -23.77 9.41 7.64
N THR A 456 -24.17 8.38 6.89
CA THR A 456 -24.56 8.57 5.48
C THR A 456 -26.01 9.04 5.40
N VAL A 457 -26.28 10.10 4.64
CA VAL A 457 -27.61 10.70 4.50
C VAL A 457 -27.97 10.98 3.04
N PRO A 458 -29.26 10.88 2.66
CA PRO A 458 -29.71 11.22 1.31
C PRO A 458 -29.40 12.66 0.93
N GLU A 459 -29.13 12.88 -0.36
CA GLU A 459 -28.86 14.21 -0.92
C GLU A 459 -29.98 15.22 -0.63
N LEU A 460 -31.25 14.77 -0.66
CA LEU A 460 -32.42 15.59 -0.36
C LEU A 460 -32.44 16.07 1.11
N VAL A 461 -31.99 15.23 2.05
CA VAL A 461 -31.89 15.59 3.48
C VAL A 461 -30.82 16.66 3.67
N LEU A 462 -29.65 16.51 3.02
CA LEU A 462 -28.62 17.54 3.04
C LEU A 462 -29.07 18.82 2.35
N ALA A 463 -29.80 18.74 1.24
CA ALA A 463 -30.31 19.92 0.52
C ALA A 463 -31.26 20.76 1.39
N GLY A 464 -32.03 20.13 2.29
CA GLY A 464 -32.88 20.81 3.27
C GLY A 464 -32.15 21.50 4.43
N ILE A 465 -30.85 21.25 4.63
CA ILE A 465 -30.05 21.91 5.68
C ILE A 465 -29.33 23.13 5.10
N ALA A 466 -29.47 24.28 5.79
CA ALA A 466 -28.87 25.54 5.38
C ALA A 466 -27.33 25.48 5.37
N ASN A 467 -26.69 26.17 4.43
CA ASN A 467 -25.23 26.24 4.40
C ASN A 467 -24.70 27.10 5.58
N GLY A 468 -23.69 26.58 6.28
CA GLY A 468 -22.75 27.35 7.08
C GLY A 468 -21.53 27.75 6.25
N ALA A 469 -20.64 28.56 6.83
CA ALA A 469 -19.33 28.82 6.24
C ALA A 469 -18.54 27.50 6.12
N ALA A 470 -17.89 27.28 4.97
CA ALA A 470 -17.07 26.11 4.75
C ALA A 470 -15.88 26.07 5.72
N ILE A 471 -15.39 24.88 6.06
CA ILE A 471 -14.27 24.67 6.97
C ILE A 471 -13.02 24.40 6.12
N MET A 472 -12.12 25.37 6.12
CA MET A 472 -10.83 25.34 5.39
C MET A 472 -9.68 25.08 6.37
N GLU A 473 -8.46 24.93 5.86
CA GLU A 473 -7.23 24.76 6.67
C GLU A 473 -6.90 26.01 7.50
#